data_AF-A0A538NQM0-F1
#
_entry.id   AF-A0A538NQM0-F1
#
_cell.length_a   1.000
_cell.length_b   1.000
_cell.length_c   1.000
_cell.angle_alpha   90.00
_cell.angle_beta   90.00
_cell.angle_gamma   90.00
#
_symmetry.space_group_name_H-M   'P 1'
#
loop_
_entity.id
_entity.type
_entity.pdbx_description
1 polymer ?
#
loop_
_entity_poly.entity_id
_entity_poly.type
_entity_poly.pdbx_seq_one_letter_code
_entity_poly.pdbx_strand_id
1 'polypeptide(L)'
;MKENYIAGDIEVELDRALQKRELAKTVVIVDPPATGLSANIRKLIIDLAPATLIYVSCNPATLARDLNELQQKFRIDSVTPLDMFPQTAEIEVAVHLRL
;
A
#
# COMPACT_ATOMS: atom_id res chain seq x y z
N MET A 1 14.26 -10.91 -16.52
CA MET A 1 13.84 -10.64 -15.13
C MET A 1 12.88 -11.75 -14.74
N LYS A 2 13.11 -12.48 -13.65
CA LYS A 2 12.18 -13.55 -13.21
C LYS A 2 11.34 -13.00 -12.05
N GLU A 3 10.02 -13.07 -12.20
CA GLU A 3 9.06 -12.75 -11.15
C GLU A 3 8.95 -13.94 -10.19
N ASN A 4 8.81 -13.65 -8.89
CA ASN A 4 8.62 -14.66 -7.85
C ASN A 4 7.23 -14.50 -7.26
N TYR A 5 6.40 -15.53 -7.38
CA TYR A 5 5.07 -15.58 -6.78
C TYR A 5 5.12 -16.44 -5.52
N ILE A 6 4.52 -15.94 -4.44
CA ILE A 6 4.48 -16.61 -3.14
C ILE A 6 3.01 -16.68 -2.74
N ALA A 7 2.51 -17.89 -2.50
CA ALA A 7 1.20 -18.10 -1.90
C ALA A 7 1.37 -18.23 -0.38
N GLY A 8 0.75 -17.34 0.39
CA GLY A 8 0.89 -17.33 1.84
C GLY A 8 0.13 -16.19 2.49
N ASP A 9 0.17 -16.15 3.81
CA ASP A 9 -0.37 -15.05 4.59
C ASP A 9 0.47 -13.79 4.34
N ILE A 10 -0.20 -12.68 4.04
CA ILE A 10 0.47 -11.42 3.70
C ILE A 10 1.28 -10.86 4.88
N GLU A 11 0.86 -11.06 6.13
CA GLU A 11 1.59 -10.56 7.31
C GLU A 11 2.93 -11.30 7.45
N VAL A 12 2.95 -12.60 7.18
CA VAL A 12 4.14 -13.44 7.29
C VAL A 12 5.08 -13.23 6.09
N GLU A 13 4.53 -13.26 4.88
CA GLU A 13 5.37 -13.24 3.67
C GLU A 13 5.86 -11.83 3.34
N LEU A 14 5.14 -10.76 3.69
CA LEU A 14 5.62 -9.39 3.49
C LEU A 14 6.85 -9.10 4.34
N ASP A 15 6.81 -9.44 5.63
CA ASP A 15 7.96 -9.27 6.54
C ASP A 15 9.18 -10.05 6.02
N ARG A 16 8.99 -11.33 5.71
CA ARG A 16 10.04 -12.20 5.17
C ARG A 16 10.62 -11.69 3.85
N ALA A 17 9.78 -11.12 2.98
CA ALA A 17 10.22 -10.60 1.69
C ALA A 17 11.00 -9.28 1.83
N LEU A 18 10.62 -8.43 2.76
CA LEU A 18 11.24 -7.12 2.97
C LEU A 18 12.54 -7.19 3.79
N GLN A 19 12.66 -8.10 4.76
CA GLN A 19 13.90 -8.33 5.51
C GLN A 19 15.09 -8.72 4.62
N LYS A 20 14.82 -9.29 3.44
CA LYS A 20 15.86 -9.72 2.47
C LYS A 20 16.27 -8.61 1.51
N ARG A 21 15.75 -7.39 1.68
CA ARG A 21 15.92 -6.28 0.73
C ARG A 21 16.47 -5.03 1.41
N GLU A 22 17.14 -4.20 0.64
CA GLU A 22 17.53 -2.87 1.08
C GLU A 22 16.30 -1.96 1.07
N LEU A 23 15.70 -1.73 2.24
CA LEU A 23 14.46 -0.97 2.41
C LEU A 23 14.53 0.43 1.80
N ALA A 24 15.70 1.08 1.88
CA ALA A 24 15.98 2.39 1.29
C ALA A 24 15.89 2.44 -0.25
N LYS A 25 15.78 1.30 -0.94
CA LYS A 25 15.58 1.20 -2.39
C LYS A 25 14.37 0.36 -2.76
N THR A 26 13.53 0.04 -1.78
CA THR A 26 12.39 -0.86 -1.97
C THR A 26 11.11 -0.05 -2.19
N VAL A 27 10.38 -0.43 -3.24
CA VAL A 27 9.02 0.05 -3.51
C VAL A 27 8.06 -1.08 -3.17
N VAL A 28 7.04 -0.78 -2.37
CA VAL A 28 5.93 -1.69 -2.08
C VAL A 28 4.69 -1.17 -2.77
N ILE A 29 3.95 -2.04 -3.45
CA ILE A 29 2.66 -1.73 -4.05
C ILE A 29 1.61 -2.57 -3.33
N VAL A 30 0.52 -1.95 -2.89
CA VAL A 30 -0.61 -2.62 -2.24
C VAL A 30 -1.91 -2.27 -2.96
N ASP A 31 -2.73 -3.29 -3.16
CA ASP A 31 -4.09 -3.21 -3.71
C ASP A 31 -5.01 -4.09 -2.83
N PRO A 32 -5.40 -3.60 -1.64
CA PRO A 32 -6.19 -4.36 -0.69
C PRO A 32 -7.68 -4.43 -1.10
N PRO A 33 -8.46 -5.33 -0.47
CA PRO A 33 -9.91 -5.31 -0.62
C PRO A 33 -10.52 -3.98 -0.15
N ALA A 34 -11.79 -3.73 -0.47
CA ALA A 34 -12.50 -2.48 -0.14
C ALA A 34 -12.49 -2.10 1.36
N THR A 35 -12.23 -3.06 2.26
CA THR A 35 -12.05 -2.80 3.70
C THR A 35 -10.73 -2.09 4.05
N GLY A 36 -9.80 -1.96 3.09
CA GLY A 36 -8.45 -1.42 3.26
C GLY A 36 -7.47 -2.46 3.82
N LEU A 37 -6.28 -2.00 4.19
CA LEU A 37 -5.27 -2.82 4.87
C LEU A 37 -5.74 -3.21 6.27
N SER A 38 -5.25 -4.35 6.79
CA SER A 38 -5.40 -4.66 8.21
C SER A 38 -4.54 -3.71 9.05
N ALA A 39 -4.93 -3.47 10.31
CA ALA A 39 -4.13 -2.65 11.22
C ALA A 39 -2.71 -3.22 11.42
N ASN A 40 -2.58 -4.55 11.48
CA ASN A 40 -1.31 -5.24 11.58
C ASN A 40 -0.43 -4.98 10.34
N ILE A 41 -0.98 -5.04 9.14
CA ILE A 41 -0.23 -4.76 7.91
C ILE A 41 0.19 -3.29 7.85
N ARG A 42 -0.69 -2.34 8.20
CA ARG A 42 -0.30 -0.92 8.28
C ARG A 42 0.86 -0.71 9.24
N LYS A 43 0.78 -1.30 10.43
CA LYS A 43 1.84 -1.26 11.43
C LYS A 43 3.14 -1.87 10.89
N LEU A 44 3.07 -3.05 10.27
CA LEU A 44 4.23 -3.72 9.68
C LEU A 44 4.92 -2.84 8.62
N ILE A 45 4.15 -2.18 7.75
CA ILE A 45 4.69 -1.27 6.73
C ILE A 45 5.35 -0.04 7.37
N ILE A 46 4.75 0.52 8.44
CA ILE A 46 5.32 1.63 9.20
C ILE A 46 6.64 1.22 9.87
N ASP A 47 6.68 0.05 10.48
CA ASP A 47 7.85 -0.47 11.20
C ASP A 47 8.99 -0.80 10.23
N LEU A 48 8.68 -1.40 9.08
CA LEU A 48 9.67 -1.74 8.05
C LEU A 48 10.11 -0.53 7.22
N ALA A 49 9.24 0.47 7.03
CA ALA A 49 9.56 1.72 6.37
C ALA A 49 10.32 1.55 5.01
N PRO A 50 9.73 0.87 4.00
CA PRO A 50 10.28 0.87 2.63
C PRO A 50 10.33 2.29 2.05
N ALA A 51 11.28 2.59 1.16
CA ALA A 51 11.46 3.94 0.60
C ALA A 51 10.20 4.53 -0.07
N THR A 52 9.38 3.67 -0.66
CA THR A 52 8.16 4.08 -1.36
C THR A 52 7.05 3.07 -1.12
N LEU A 53 5.84 3.59 -0.89
CA LEU A 53 4.61 2.83 -0.85
C LEU A 53 3.65 3.39 -1.90
N ILE A 54 3.20 2.54 -2.82
CA ILE A 54 2.10 2.83 -3.73
C ILE A 54 0.86 2.12 -3.18
N TYR A 55 -0.17 2.88 -2.86
CA TYR A 55 -1.43 2.36 -2.35
C TYR A 55 -2.50 2.56 -3.43
N VAL A 56 -3.12 1.47 -3.88
CA VAL A 56 -4.26 1.47 -4.81
C VAL A 56 -5.52 1.15 -4.00
N SER A 57 -6.64 1.85 -4.25
CA SER A 57 -7.88 1.65 -3.50
C SER A 57 -9.13 2.05 -4.28
N CYS A 58 -10.10 1.15 -4.28
CA CYS A 58 -11.45 1.41 -4.79
C CYS A 58 -12.38 2.10 -3.78
N ASN A 59 -11.94 2.32 -2.54
CA ASN A 59 -12.77 2.90 -1.47
C ASN A 59 -12.09 4.10 -0.79
N PRO A 60 -12.48 5.34 -1.14
CA PRO A 60 -11.88 6.54 -0.58
C PRO A 60 -11.96 6.64 0.96
N ALA A 61 -13.00 6.08 1.59
CA ALA A 61 -13.18 6.19 3.04
C ALA A 61 -12.18 5.33 3.82
N THR A 62 -11.97 4.07 3.40
CA THR A 62 -10.98 3.19 4.04
C THR A 62 -9.57 3.60 3.66
N LEU A 63 -9.35 4.12 2.44
CA LEU A 63 -8.10 4.76 2.05
C LEU A 63 -7.74 5.93 2.99
N ALA A 64 -8.67 6.86 3.24
CA ALA A 64 -8.43 8.00 4.11
C ALA A 64 -8.04 7.60 5.54
N ARG A 65 -8.71 6.57 6.10
CA ARG A 65 -8.35 5.98 7.40
C ARG A 65 -6.92 5.45 7.39
N ASP A 66 -6.57 4.65 6.38
CA ASP A 66 -5.26 4.00 6.30
C ASP A 66 -4.13 5.02 6.12
N LEU A 67 -4.35 6.03 5.25
CA LEU A 67 -3.40 7.12 5.02
C LEU A 67 -3.15 7.96 6.28
N ASN A 68 -4.16 8.13 7.14
CA ASN A 68 -3.98 8.84 8.41
C ASN A 68 -2.99 8.12 9.34
N GLU A 69 -3.00 6.78 9.37
CA GLU A 69 -2.04 6.00 10.14
C GLU A 69 -0.66 5.95 9.44
N LEU A 70 -0.62 5.71 8.13
CA LEU A 70 0.63 5.64 7.36
C LEU A 70 1.42 6.96 7.39
N GLN A 71 0.74 8.10 7.51
CA GLN A 71 1.38 9.41 7.60
C GLN A 71 2.25 9.63 8.85
N GLN A 72 2.19 8.72 9.83
CA GLN A 72 3.13 8.72 10.96
C GLN A 72 4.58 8.52 10.52
N LYS A 73 4.78 7.86 9.38
CA LYS A 73 6.11 7.51 8.86
C LYS A 73 6.35 8.00 7.43
N PHE A 74 5.30 8.13 6.64
CA PHE A 74 5.38 8.48 5.22
C PHE A 74 4.77 9.85 4.94
N ARG A 75 5.28 10.56 3.95
CA ARG A 75 4.64 11.73 3.35
C ARG A 75 3.87 11.32 2.09
N ILE A 76 2.65 11.84 1.95
CA ILE A 76 1.90 11.73 0.69
C ILE A 76 2.55 12.65 -0.35
N ASP A 77 2.97 12.06 -1.46
CA ASP A 77 3.60 12.76 -2.57
C ASP A 77 2.58 13.12 -3.65
N SER A 78 1.65 12.21 -3.96
CA SER A 78 0.54 12.46 -4.89
C SER A 78 -0.65 11.56 -4.60
N VAL A 79 -1.84 12.04 -4.95
CA VAL A 79 -3.11 11.29 -4.94
C VAL A 79 -3.74 11.44 -6.32
N THR A 80 -3.99 10.32 -7.00
CA THR A 80 -4.49 10.30 -8.37
C THR A 80 -5.77 9.45 -8.44
N PRO A 81 -6.95 10.08 -8.53
CA PRO A 81 -8.18 9.38 -8.86
C PRO A 81 -8.17 8.90 -10.31
N LEU A 82 -8.74 7.73 -10.57
CA LEU A 82 -8.80 7.05 -11.85
C LEU A 82 -10.24 6.57 -12.09
N ASP A 83 -10.87 7.08 -13.14
CA ASP A 83 -12.18 6.61 -13.59
C ASP A 83 -12.02 5.29 -14.38
N MET A 84 -11.96 4.19 -13.64
CA MET A 84 -11.94 2.83 -14.21
C MET A 84 -13.34 2.30 -14.52
N PHE A 85 -14.38 2.95 -14.01
CA PHE A 85 -15.77 2.51 -14.12
C PHE A 85 -16.70 3.67 -14.52
N PRO A 86 -16.62 4.13 -15.78
CA PRO A 86 -17.41 5.26 -16.25
C PRO A 86 -18.90 5.02 -16.05
N GLN A 87 -19.63 6.10 -15.72
CA GLN A 87 -21.07 6.07 -15.46
C GLN A 87 -21.48 5.27 -14.20
N THR A 88 -20.54 5.03 -13.29
CA THR A 88 -20.81 4.46 -11.95
C THR A 88 -20.38 5.44 -10.85
N ALA A 89 -20.68 5.10 -9.60
CA ALA A 89 -20.18 5.85 -8.45
C ALA A 89 -18.80 5.37 -7.96
N GLU A 90 -18.27 4.28 -8.54
CA GLU A 90 -17.01 3.68 -8.14
C GLU A 90 -15.83 4.54 -8.61
N ILE A 91 -14.79 4.62 -7.79
CA ILE A 91 -13.57 5.38 -8.12
C ILE A 91 -12.35 4.61 -7.62
N GLU A 92 -11.37 4.43 -8.50
CA GLU A 92 -10.08 3.88 -8.12
C GLU A 92 -9.13 5.03 -7.78
N VAL A 93 -8.30 4.90 -6.75
CA VAL A 93 -7.37 5.94 -6.34
C VAL A 93 -5.99 5.34 -6.12
N ALA A 94 -5.00 5.87 -6.85
CA ALA A 94 -3.59 5.56 -6.63
C ALA A 94 -2.93 6.66 -5.79
N VAL A 95 -2.28 6.27 -4.69
CA VAL A 95 -1.56 7.17 -3.79
C VAL A 95 -0.09 6.81 -3.77
N HIS A 96 0.75 7.81 -4.01
CA HIS A 96 2.19 7.69 -3.89
C HIS A 96 2.62 8.25 -2.54
N LEU A 97 3.20 7.38 -1.71
CA LEU A 97 3.78 7.74 -0.42
C LEU A 97 5.30 7.53 -0.46
N ARG A 98 6.04 8.47 0.11
CA ARG A 98 7.50 8.39 0.28
C ARG A 98 7.86 8.55 1.75
N LEU A 99 8.94 7.90 2.19
CA LEU A 99 9.55 8.20 3.48
C LEU A 99 10.07 9.64 3.55
#